data_AF-A0A0B7AVV4-F1
#
_entry.id   AF-A0A0B7AVV4-F1
#
_cell.length_a   1.000
_cell.length_b   1.000
_cell.length_c   1.000
_cell.angle_alpha   90.00
_cell.angle_beta   90.00
_cell.angle_gamma   90.00
#
_symmetry.space_group_name_H-M   'P 1'
#
loop_
_entity.id
_entity.type
_entity.pdbx_description
1 polymer ?
#
loop_
_entity_poly.entity_id
_entity_poly.type
_entity_poly.pdbx_seq_one_letter_code
_entity_poly.pdbx_strand_id
1 'polypeptide(L)'
;MRVLVKLHKKDFNPKLAEFSECILSYFESTDGTANLYIELKDNYLIVSNFSLTEHDKVVIKHSTCCPMLHLNPDIVSLPKEISTRGVDVGVAILVESSDGKILLSRRPLHLRIFPGVWVPPGGHIEENETVSTQVI
;
A
#
# COMPACT_ATOMS: atom_id res chain seq x y z
N MET A 1 10.76 -7.81 -11.06
CA MET A 1 9.32 -8.05 -10.78
C MET A 1 8.95 -7.27 -9.51
N ARG A 2 7.66 -7.07 -9.24
CA ARG A 2 7.19 -6.05 -8.29
C ARG A 2 6.73 -6.68 -6.98
N VAL A 3 6.85 -5.95 -5.88
CA VAL A 3 6.20 -6.34 -4.62
C VAL A 3 4.71 -6.03 -4.69
N LEU A 4 3.89 -7.03 -4.41
CA LEU A 4 2.42 -6.95 -4.46
C LEU A 4 1.78 -7.18 -3.09
N VAL A 5 0.55 -6.72 -2.92
CA VAL A 5 -0.20 -6.94 -1.67
C VAL A 5 -0.89 -8.31 -1.66
N LYS A 6 -0.77 -9.02 -0.54
CA LYS A 6 -1.59 -10.20 -0.21
C LYS A 6 -2.46 -9.92 1.01
N LEU A 7 -3.67 -10.46 1.00
CA LEU A 7 -4.64 -10.33 2.09
C LEU A 7 -4.80 -11.68 2.80
N HIS A 8 -4.72 -11.67 4.12
CA HIS A 8 -4.74 -12.88 4.93
C HIS A 8 -5.68 -12.73 6.14
N LYS A 9 -6.74 -13.52 6.19
CA LYS A 9 -7.60 -13.69 7.37
C LYS A 9 -7.22 -14.99 8.07
N LYS A 10 -7.33 -15.04 9.41
CA LYS A 10 -6.83 -16.14 10.26
C LYS A 10 -7.20 -17.55 9.79
N ASP A 11 -8.41 -17.71 9.26
CA ASP A 11 -8.97 -19.01 8.87
C ASP A 11 -8.88 -19.30 7.37
N PHE A 12 -8.18 -18.46 6.60
CA PHE A 12 -8.13 -18.53 5.14
C PHE A 12 -6.69 -18.50 4.64
N ASN A 13 -6.43 -19.13 3.50
CA ASN A 13 -5.13 -18.99 2.85
C ASN A 13 -4.92 -17.54 2.37
N PRO A 14 -3.69 -17.01 2.39
CA PRO A 14 -3.37 -15.71 1.81
C PRO A 14 -3.78 -15.66 0.33
N LYS A 15 -4.51 -14.62 -0.06
CA LYS A 15 -4.84 -14.35 -1.48
C LYS A 15 -4.16 -13.09 -1.99
N LEU A 16 -3.93 -13.00 -3.30
CA LEU A 16 -3.46 -11.76 -3.92
C LEU A 16 -4.58 -10.72 -3.87
N ALA A 17 -4.25 -9.47 -3.54
CA ALA A 17 -5.20 -8.38 -3.67
C ALA A 17 -5.46 -8.07 -5.15
N GLU A 18 -6.72 -8.14 -5.57
CA GLU A 18 -7.17 -7.74 -6.90
C GLU A 18 -7.07 -6.22 -7.08
N PHE A 19 -6.85 -5.75 -8.30
CA PHE A 19 -6.70 -4.31 -8.54
C PHE A 19 -8.00 -3.53 -8.24
N SER A 20 -9.15 -4.17 -8.39
CA SER A 20 -10.47 -3.58 -8.16
C SER A 20 -10.98 -3.71 -6.72
N GLU A 21 -10.29 -4.44 -5.83
CA GLU A 21 -10.78 -4.64 -4.47
C GLU A 21 -10.24 -3.58 -3.50
N CYS A 22 -11.10 -3.12 -2.60
CA CYS A 22 -10.66 -2.29 -1.48
C CYS A 22 -10.11 -3.18 -0.35
N ILE A 23 -8.82 -3.00 -0.04
CA ILE A 23 -8.13 -3.71 1.04
C ILE A 23 -8.89 -3.57 2.37
N LEU A 24 -9.39 -2.38 2.69
CA LEU A 24 -10.07 -2.14 3.97
C LEU A 24 -11.46 -2.77 4.02
N SER A 25 -12.21 -2.76 2.91
CA SER A 25 -13.50 -3.45 2.82
C SER A 25 -13.34 -4.97 2.96
N TYR A 26 -12.24 -5.55 2.47
CA TYR A 26 -11.93 -6.97 2.69
C TYR A 26 -11.83 -7.31 4.19
N PHE A 27 -11.31 -6.40 5.00
CA PHE A 27 -11.24 -6.52 6.46
C PHE A 27 -12.43 -5.88 7.20
N GLU A 28 -13.54 -5.65 6.50
CA GLU A 28 -14.81 -5.16 7.07
C GLU A 28 -14.71 -3.78 7.75
N SER A 29 -13.72 -2.96 7.37
CA SER A 29 -13.64 -1.56 7.81
C SER A 29 -14.66 -0.70 7.05
N THR A 30 -15.43 0.08 7.80
CA THR A 30 -16.52 0.95 7.30
C THR A 30 -16.20 2.43 7.35
N ASP A 31 -15.20 2.83 8.14
CA ASP A 31 -14.74 4.21 8.34
C ASP A 31 -13.51 4.57 7.51
N GLY A 32 -13.03 3.62 6.69
CA GLY A 32 -11.83 3.77 5.88
C GLY A 32 -10.53 3.79 6.66
N THR A 33 -10.55 3.25 7.89
CA THR A 33 -9.38 3.03 8.75
C THR A 33 -9.42 1.63 9.35
N ALA A 34 -8.27 0.95 9.43
CA ALA A 34 -8.16 -0.31 10.16
C ALA A 34 -6.79 -0.43 10.85
N ASN A 35 -6.77 -1.08 12.01
CA ASN A 35 -5.54 -1.47 12.70
C ASN A 35 -5.23 -2.92 12.35
N LEU A 36 -4.23 -3.13 11.48
CA LEU A 36 -3.90 -4.41 10.86
C LEU A 36 -2.43 -4.76 11.07
N TYR A 37 -2.09 -6.02 10.98
CA TYR A 37 -0.70 -6.46 10.94
C TYR A 37 -0.20 -6.44 9.51
N ILE A 38 1.08 -6.11 9.35
CA ILE A 38 1.77 -6.14 8.07
C ILE A 38 3.06 -6.93 8.19
N GLU A 39 3.38 -7.69 7.15
CA GLU A 39 4.65 -8.41 7.02
C GLU A 39 5.10 -8.35 5.56
N LEU A 40 6.36 -7.96 5.32
CA LEU A 40 6.96 -8.09 4.00
C LEU A 40 7.69 -9.43 3.91
N LYS A 41 7.18 -10.36 3.11
CA LYS A 41 7.71 -11.71 2.98
C LYS A 41 7.57 -12.25 1.56
N ASP A 42 8.63 -12.88 1.05
CA ASP A 42 8.67 -13.52 -0.27
C ASP A 42 8.20 -12.59 -1.42
N ASN A 43 8.59 -11.31 -1.39
CA ASN A 43 8.16 -10.26 -2.32
C ASN A 43 6.65 -9.93 -2.28
N TYR A 44 5.98 -10.19 -1.17
CA TYR A 44 4.61 -9.75 -0.91
C TYR A 44 4.53 -8.94 0.38
N LEU A 45 3.78 -7.84 0.32
CA LEU A 45 3.29 -7.18 1.53
C LEU A 45 2.01 -7.89 1.98
N ILE A 46 2.11 -8.71 3.00
CA ILE A 46 1.00 -9.45 3.58
C ILE A 46 0.31 -8.54 4.59
N VAL A 47 -0.98 -8.31 4.41
CA VAL A 47 -1.85 -7.59 5.34
C VAL A 47 -2.79 -8.58 6.02
N SER A 48 -2.94 -8.50 7.34
CA SER A 48 -3.79 -9.41 8.10
C SER A 48 -4.49 -8.78 9.30
N ASN A 49 -5.57 -9.43 9.74
CA ASN A 49 -6.31 -9.07 10.96
C ASN A 49 -5.85 -9.82 12.22
N PHE A 50 -4.77 -10.60 12.12
CA PHE A 50 -4.18 -11.38 13.21
C PHE A 50 -2.65 -11.31 13.17
N SER A 51 -1.99 -11.54 14.30
CA SER A 51 -0.54 -11.41 14.41
C SER A 51 0.16 -12.38 13.46
N LEU A 52 0.92 -11.83 12.51
CA LEU A 52 1.87 -12.59 11.66
C LEU A 52 3.29 -12.55 12.25
N THR A 53 3.60 -11.45 12.93
CA THR A 53 4.88 -11.16 13.55
C THR A 53 4.67 -10.72 15.00
N GLU A 54 5.77 -10.48 15.72
CA GLU A 54 5.75 -9.86 17.05
C GLU A 54 5.55 -8.33 17.00
N HIS A 55 5.43 -7.75 15.79
CA HIS A 55 5.25 -6.32 15.63
C HIS A 55 3.81 -5.88 15.92
N ASP A 56 3.68 -4.64 16.39
CA ASP A 56 2.40 -4.01 16.63
C ASP A 56 1.60 -3.79 15.34
N LYS A 57 0.29 -3.63 15.52
CA LYS A 57 -0.61 -3.25 14.42
C LYS A 57 -0.25 -1.87 13.90
N VAL A 58 -0.34 -1.72 12.60
CA VAL A 58 -0.23 -0.43 11.91
C VAL A 58 -1.61 0.07 11.50
N VAL A 59 -1.75 1.39 11.46
CA VAL A 59 -2.96 2.06 10.99
C VAL A 59 -2.94 2.12 9.47
N ILE A 60 -3.83 1.39 8.81
CA ILE A 60 -4.04 1.45 7.36
C ILE A 60 -5.26 2.34 7.09
N LYS A 61 -5.11 3.29 6.16
CA LYS A 61 -6.16 4.22 5.74
C LYS A 61 -6.21 4.32 4.23
N HIS A 62 -7.37 4.61 3.68
CA HIS A 62 -7.49 5.13 2.33
C HIS A 62 -8.02 6.58 2.34
N SER A 63 -7.83 7.29 1.24
CA SER A 63 -8.49 8.60 1.05
C SER A 63 -10.01 8.44 0.99
N THR A 64 -10.77 9.41 1.49
CA THR A 64 -12.24 9.45 1.33
C THR A 64 -12.66 9.51 -0.15
N CYS A 65 -11.79 10.04 -1.01
CA CYS A 65 -11.99 10.09 -2.46
C CYS A 65 -11.40 8.87 -3.18
N CYS A 66 -11.13 7.77 -2.48
CA CYS A 66 -10.57 6.56 -3.09
C CYS A 66 -11.51 6.03 -4.19
N PRO A 67 -11.04 5.85 -5.43
CA PRO A 67 -11.90 5.34 -6.51
C PRO A 67 -12.37 3.91 -6.21
N MET A 68 -11.54 3.10 -5.54
CA MET A 68 -11.88 1.70 -5.22
C MET A 68 -13.03 1.55 -4.20
N LEU A 69 -13.37 2.60 -3.45
CA LEU A 69 -14.58 2.59 -2.62
C LEU A 69 -15.87 2.74 -3.42
N HIS A 70 -15.78 3.40 -4.56
CA HIS A 70 -16.92 3.78 -5.37
C HIS A 70 -17.00 2.95 -6.65
N LEU A 71 -15.99 2.12 -6.93
CA LEU A 71 -16.05 1.14 -7.99
C LEU A 71 -17.04 0.04 -7.61
N ASN A 72 -18.07 -0.12 -8.44
CA ASN A 72 -18.86 -1.34 -8.44
C ASN A 72 -18.23 -2.33 -9.44
N PRO A 73 -17.58 -3.42 -8.97
CA PRO A 73 -16.92 -4.39 -9.85
C PRO A 73 -17.89 -5.07 -10.82
N ASP A 74 -19.20 -5.13 -10.50
CA ASP A 74 -20.21 -5.72 -11.38
C ASP A 74 -20.56 -4.81 -12.58
N ILE A 75 -20.23 -3.52 -12.50
CA ILE A 75 -20.57 -2.52 -13.52
C ILE A 75 -19.33 -2.11 -14.33
N VAL A 76 -18.14 -2.18 -13.72
CA VAL A 76 -16.89 -1.73 -14.34
C VAL A 76 -16.14 -2.91 -14.95
N SER A 77 -16.21 -3.06 -16.27
CA SER A 77 -15.35 -3.99 -17.01
C SER A 77 -13.95 -3.41 -17.15
N LEU A 78 -13.00 -3.91 -16.36
CA LEU A 78 -11.59 -3.60 -16.50
C LEU A 78 -10.95 -4.52 -17.56
N PRO A 79 -10.06 -3.99 -18.44
CA PRO A 79 -9.22 -4.82 -19.29
C PRO A 79 -8.48 -5.88 -18.46
N LYS A 80 -8.32 -7.08 -19.01
CA LYS A 80 -7.70 -8.22 -18.30
C LYS A 80 -6.31 -7.89 -17.74
N GLU A 81 -5.54 -7.11 -18.48
CA GLU A 81 -4.21 -6.63 -18.08
C GLU A 81 -4.23 -5.80 -16.79
N ILE A 82 -5.32 -5.07 -16.55
CA ILE A 82 -5.50 -4.22 -15.37
C ILE A 82 -6.09 -5.06 -14.22
N SER A 83 -7.09 -5.88 -14.48
CA SER A 83 -7.73 -6.69 -13.43
C SER A 83 -6.76 -7.69 -12.79
N THR A 84 -5.83 -8.26 -13.55
CA THR A 84 -4.82 -9.20 -13.05
C THR A 84 -3.53 -8.53 -12.55
N ARG A 85 -3.45 -7.20 -12.53
CA ARG A 85 -2.23 -6.48 -12.14
C ARG A 85 -1.91 -6.60 -10.65
N GLY A 86 -2.95 -6.73 -9.83
CA GLY A 86 -2.85 -6.65 -8.38
C GLY A 86 -2.51 -5.24 -7.88
N VAL A 87 -2.19 -5.13 -6.58
CA VAL A 87 -1.89 -3.85 -5.92
C VAL A 87 -0.38 -3.73 -5.70
N ASP A 88 0.24 -2.74 -6.35
CA ASP A 88 1.67 -2.41 -6.19
C ASP A 88 1.96 -1.78 -4.81
N VAL A 89 3.18 -1.98 -4.29
CA VAL A 89 3.63 -1.42 -3.01
C VAL A 89 4.68 -0.34 -3.21
N GLY A 90 4.54 0.77 -2.48
CA GLY A 90 5.53 1.84 -2.43
C GLY A 90 5.96 2.14 -0.99
N VAL A 91 7.15 2.69 -0.84
CA VAL A 91 7.72 3.13 0.44
C VAL A 91 7.99 4.63 0.39
N ALA A 92 7.74 5.30 1.49
CA ALA A 92 8.12 6.68 1.71
C ALA A 92 8.67 6.86 3.12
N ILE A 93 9.56 7.82 3.28
CA ILE A 93 10.34 8.04 4.49
C ILE A 93 10.14 9.47 4.96
N LEU A 94 9.88 9.62 6.26
CA LEU A 94 9.93 10.92 6.92
C LEU A 94 11.31 11.05 7.57
N VAL A 95 12.12 11.97 7.05
CA VAL A 95 13.42 12.32 7.65
C VAL A 95 13.21 13.57 8.49
N GLU A 96 13.37 13.42 9.81
CA GLU A 96 13.29 14.51 10.78
C GLU A 96 14.70 14.95 11.19
N SER A 97 14.99 16.23 11.07
CA SER A 97 16.22 16.83 11.60
C SER A 97 16.13 17.07 13.10
N SER A 98 17.28 17.23 13.77
CA SER A 98 17.33 17.46 15.22
C SER A 98 16.63 18.73 15.71
N ASP A 99 16.33 19.67 14.81
CA ASP A 99 15.53 20.87 15.06
C ASP A 99 14.04 20.69 14.75
N GLY A 100 13.57 19.45 14.55
CA GLY A 100 12.16 19.09 14.40
C GLY A 100 11.56 19.40 13.03
N LYS A 101 12.37 19.52 11.98
CA LYS A 101 11.90 19.77 10.60
C LYS A 101 11.86 18.48 9.80
N ILE A 102 10.87 18.37 8.93
CA ILE A 102 10.71 17.21 8.03
C ILE A 102 11.21 17.55 6.62
N LEU A 103 12.06 16.68 6.07
CA LEU A 103 12.49 16.77 4.68
C LEU A 103 11.37 16.32 3.73
N LEU A 104 11.04 17.17 2.76
CA LEU A 104 10.15 16.86 1.65
C LEU A 104 10.85 17.18 0.31
N SER A 105 10.47 16.45 -0.73
CA SER A 105 10.92 16.68 -2.10
C SER A 105 9.75 17.16 -2.96
N ARG A 106 10.00 18.15 -3.84
CA ARG A 106 9.01 18.61 -4.81
C ARG A 106 9.22 17.87 -6.12
N ARG A 107 8.19 17.17 -6.60
CA ARG A 107 8.27 16.42 -7.86
C ARG A 107 8.49 17.37 -9.05
N PRO A 108 9.37 17.04 -10.02
CA PRO A 108 9.60 17.85 -11.21
C PRO A 108 8.31 18.14 -11.98
N LEU A 109 8.19 19.38 -12.49
CA LEU A 109 6.97 19.85 -13.17
C LEU A 109 6.69 19.13 -14.50
N HIS A 110 7.70 18.53 -15.12
CA HIS A 110 7.57 17.85 -16.41
C HIS A 110 7.04 16.41 -16.29
N LEU A 111 6.80 15.91 -15.07
CA LEU A 111 6.29 14.54 -14.87
C LEU A 111 4.82 14.44 -15.25
N ARG A 112 4.45 13.31 -15.87
CA ARG A 112 3.06 13.02 -16.24
C ARG A 112 2.13 12.83 -15.04
N ILE A 113 2.64 12.23 -13.97
CA ILE A 113 1.86 11.82 -12.79
C ILE A 113 2.32 12.62 -11.57
N PHE A 114 1.38 13.35 -10.96
CA PHE A 114 1.55 14.23 -9.80
C PHE A 114 2.71 15.24 -9.92
N PRO A 115 2.75 16.10 -10.96
CA PRO A 115 3.79 17.11 -11.10
C PRO A 115 3.70 18.20 -10.01
N GLY A 116 4.85 18.65 -9.50
CA GLY A 116 4.93 19.79 -8.59
C GLY A 116 4.46 19.56 -7.16
N VAL A 117 4.00 18.35 -6.81
CA VAL A 117 3.54 17.96 -5.47
C VAL A 117 4.75 17.77 -4.54
N TRP A 118 4.61 18.24 -3.30
CA TRP A 118 5.54 17.95 -2.21
C TRP A 118 5.24 16.59 -1.60
N VAL A 119 6.23 15.71 -1.59
CA VAL A 119 6.12 14.35 -1.06
C VAL A 119 7.32 14.01 -0.18
N PRO A 120 7.17 13.16 0.84
CA PRO A 120 8.31 12.53 1.47
C PRO A 120 9.16 11.79 0.41
N PRO A 121 10.50 11.75 0.57
CA PRO A 121 11.35 10.88 -0.24
C PRO A 121 10.83 9.44 -0.23
N GLY A 122 10.82 8.80 -1.38
CA GLY A 122 10.23 7.48 -1.53
C GLY A 122 10.26 6.94 -2.94
N GLY A 123 9.82 5.70 -3.10
CA GLY A 123 9.88 4.96 -4.34
C GLY A 123 9.10 3.64 -4.27
N HIS A 124 9.28 2.81 -5.29
CA HIS A 124 8.80 1.43 -5.26
C HIS A 124 9.75 0.57 -4.42
N ILE A 125 9.24 -0.55 -3.89
CA ILE A 125 10.07 -1.61 -3.32
C ILE A 125 10.50 -2.53 -4.46
N GLU A 126 11.80 -2.75 -4.62
CA GLU A 126 12.32 -3.73 -5.57
C GLU A 126 12.37 -5.13 -4.93
N GLU A 127 12.55 -6.15 -5.76
CA GLU A 127 12.65 -7.54 -5.28
C GLU A 127 13.78 -7.73 -4.26
N ASN A 128 13.48 -8.48 -3.21
CA ASN A 128 14.38 -8.87 -2.14
C ASN A 128 14.93 -7.71 -1.29
N GLU A 129 14.41 -6.49 -1.49
CA GLU A 129 14.68 -5.38 -0.59
C GLU A 129 13.85 -5.54 0.69
N THR A 130 14.50 -5.26 1.83
CA THR A 130 13.75 -5.04 3.06
C THR A 130 13.36 -3.57 3.15
N VAL A 131 12.32 -3.25 3.92
CA VAL A 131 11.92 -1.85 4.15
C VAL A 131 13.10 -1.03 4.70
N SER A 132 13.98 -1.60 5.50
CA SER A 132 15.16 -0.89 6.04
C SER A 132 16.30 -0.73 5.03
N THR A 133 16.44 -1.63 4.05
CA THR A 133 17.49 -1.54 3.02
C THR A 133 17.21 -0.39 2.04
N GLN A 134 15.95 -0.05 1.77
CA GLN A 134 15.59 1.04 0.85
C GLN A 134 15.79 2.44 1.44
N VAL A 135 16.10 2.52 2.74
CA VAL A 135 16.10 3.75 3.54
C VAL A 135 17.51 4.29 3.79
N ILE A 136 18.56 3.53 3.44
CA ILE A 136 19.97 3.87 3.67
C ILE A 136 20.69 4.14 2.35
#